data_AF-A0A968T6W6-F1
#
_entry.id   AF-A0A968T6W6-F1
#
_cell.length_a   1.000
_cell.length_b   1.000
_cell.length_c   1.000
_cell.angle_alpha   90.00
_cell.angle_beta   90.00
_cell.angle_gamma   90.00
#
_symmetry.space_group_name_H-M   'P 1'
#
loop_
_entity.id
_entity.type
_entity.pdbx_description
1 polymer ?
#
loop_
_entity_poly.entity_id
_entity_poly.type
_entity_poly.pdbx_seq_one_letter_code
_entity_poly.pdbx_strand_id
1 'polypeptide(L)' 'MDVNNKITGIVLAGGKSSRMGTDKSLMLFKGKTLIEQAIDVFTAIMRKR' A
#
# COMPACT_ATOMS: atom_id res chain seq x y z
N MET A 1 14.98 -9.27 28.51
CA MET A 1 13.62 -8.83 28.13
C MET A 1 13.58 -8.79 26.62
N ASP A 2 12.94 -9.76 25.98
CA ASP A 2 12.72 -9.73 24.53
C ASP A 2 11.69 -8.64 24.24
N VAL A 3 12.16 -7.48 23.81
CA VAL A 3 11.28 -6.45 23.24
C VAL A 3 10.94 -6.94 21.84
N ASN A 4 9.91 -7.76 21.74
CA ASN A 4 9.41 -8.27 20.47
C ASN A 4 8.85 -7.08 19.67
N ASN A 5 9.71 -6.43 18.88
CA ASN A 5 9.48 -5.15 18.23
C ASN A 5 8.58 -5.35 17.00
N LYS A 6 7.32 -5.70 17.24
CA LYS A 6 6.31 -5.89 16.20
C LYS A 6 6.04 -4.56 15.52
N ILE A 7 6.28 -4.51 14.21
CA ILE A 7 6.00 -3.35 13.38
C ILE A 7 4.69 -3.61 12.63
N THR A 8 3.71 -2.73 12.85
CA THR A 8 2.51 -2.66 12.01
C THR A 8 2.73 -1.52 11.01
N GLY A 9 2.49 -1.79 9.73
CA GLY A 9 2.41 -0.71 8.75
C GLY A 9 1.04 -0.65 8.09
N ILE A 10 0.67 0.55 7.71
CA ILE A 10 -0.67 0.91 7.23
C ILE A 10 -0.51 1.63 5.90
N VAL A 11 -1.22 1.15 4.88
CA VAL A 11 -1.33 1.83 3.58
C VAL A 11 -2.64 2.63 3.57
N LEU A 12 -2.56 3.95 3.52
CA LEU A 12 -3.73 4.83 3.48
C LEU A 12 -4.24 4.98 2.04
N ALA A 13 -5.42 4.43 1.76
CA ALA A 13 -6.02 4.43 0.42
C ALA A 13 -7.43 5.05 0.35
N GLY A 14 -7.94 5.63 1.44
CA GLY A 14 -9.31 6.17 1.54
C GLY A 14 -9.56 7.54 0.89
N GLY A 15 -8.78 7.93 -0.11
CA GLY A 15 -8.92 9.24 -0.76
C GLY A 15 -10.12 9.30 -1.73
N LYS A 16 -10.91 10.38 -1.71
CA LYS A 16 -12.12 10.57 -2.55
C LYS A 16 -11.89 10.45 -4.06
N SER A 17 -10.64 10.59 -4.52
CA SER A 17 -10.28 10.46 -5.94
C SER A 17 -11.08 11.37 -6.89
N SER A 18 -11.49 12.56 -6.41
CA SER A 18 -12.41 13.47 -7.13
C SER A 18 -11.91 13.95 -8.49
N ARG A 19 -10.59 14.06 -8.69
CA ARG A 19 -9.97 14.41 -9.98
C ARG A 19 -9.88 13.22 -10.95
N MET A 20 -9.91 12.00 -10.44
CA MET A 20 -9.78 10.79 -11.26
C MET A 20 -11.15 10.29 -11.76
N GLY A 21 -12.26 10.70 -11.12
CA GLY A 21 -13.62 10.28 -11.47
C GLY A 21 -13.93 8.81 -11.13
N THR A 22 -12.94 8.06 -10.65
CA THR A 22 -13.03 6.67 -10.21
C THR A 22 -12.10 6.46 -9.02
N ASP A 23 -12.22 5.35 -8.31
CA ASP A 23 -11.34 5.02 -7.19
C ASP A 23 -9.90 4.85 -7.68
N LYS A 24 -9.03 5.80 -7.30
CA LYS A 24 -7.62 5.81 -7.68
C LYS A 24 -6.90 4.55 -7.21
N SER A 25 -7.26 4.00 -6.04
CA SER A 25 -6.58 2.84 -5.48
C SER A 25 -6.69 1.61 -6.40
N LEU A 26 -7.83 1.47 -7.08
CA LEU A 26 -8.16 0.37 -7.99
C LEU A 26 -7.81 0.63 -9.45
N MET A 27 -7.30 1.82 -9.79
CA MET A 27 -6.91 2.13 -11.16
C MET A 27 -5.72 1.28 -11.60
N LEU A 28 -5.83 0.66 -12.78
CA LEU A 28 -4.75 -0.08 -13.40
C LEU A 28 -3.67 0.85 -13.94
N PHE A 29 -2.42 0.54 -13.61
CA PHE A 29 -1.23 1.15 -14.16
C PHE A 29 -0.17 0.07 -14.38
N LYS A 30 0.29 -0.10 -15.63
CA LYS A 30 1.26 -1.15 -16.00
C LYS A 30 0.82 -2.57 -15.59
N GLY A 31 -0.47 -2.87 -15.72
CA GLY A 31 -1.01 -4.21 -15.45
C GLY A 31 -1.25 -4.54 -13.97
N LYS A 32 -1.05 -3.59 -13.04
CA LYS A 32 -1.42 -3.72 -11.62
C LYS A 32 -2.20 -2.51 -11.15
N THR A 33 -3.06 -2.67 -10.16
CA THR A 33 -3.70 -1.55 -9.48
C THR A 33 -2.66 -0.70 -8.73
N LEU A 34 -2.96 0.57 -8.49
CA LEU A 34 -2.07 1.44 -7.72
C LEU A 34 -1.88 0.96 -6.27
N ILE A 35 -2.90 0.33 -5.67
CA ILE A 35 -2.78 -0.22 -4.33
C ILE A 35 -1.92 -1.49 -4.29
N GLU A 36 -1.99 -2.37 -5.29
CA GLU A 36 -1.09 -3.53 -5.38
C GLU A 36 0.37 -3.10 -5.47
N GLN A 37 0.68 -2.05 -6.25
CA GLN A 37 2.05 -1.52 -6.33
C GLN A 37 2.55 -0.99 -4.99
N ALA A 38 1.70 -0.31 -4.21
CA ALA A 38 2.05 0.16 -2.88
C ALA A 38 2.28 -1.01 -1.91
N ILE A 39 1.45 -2.06 -1.98
CA ILE A 39 1.61 -3.28 -1.19
C ILE A 39 2.90 -4.01 -1.55
N ASP A 40 3.25 -4.15 -2.83
CA ASP A 40 4.48 -4.80 -3.28
C ASP A 40 5.73 -4.15 -2.64
N VAL A 41 5.82 -2.81 -2.70
CA VAL A 41 6.91 -2.04 -2.09
C VAL A 41 6.90 -2.20 -0.57
N PHE A 42 5.74 -2.06 0.05
CA PHE A 42 5.56 -2.17 1.49
C PHE A 42 6.00 -3.55 2.02
N THR A 43 5.54 -4.62 1.37
CA THR A 43 5.90 -6.00 1.70
C THR A 43 7.39 -6.25 1.49
N ALA A 44 8.00 -5.70 0.44
CA ALA A 44 9.45 -5.82 0.21
C ALA A 44 10.28 -5.17 1.33
N ILE A 45 9.78 -4.08 1.92
CA ILE A 45 10.43 -3.41 3.06
C ILE A 45 10.23 -4.21 4.36
N MET A 46 9.01 -4.69 4.61
CA MET A 46 8.68 -5.41 5.85
C MET A 46 9.33 -6.79 5.93
N ARG A 47 9.56 -7.48 4.81
CA ARG A 47 10.25 -8.79 4.79
C ARG A 47 11.76 -8.71 4.96
N LYS A 48 12.36 -7.52 4.86
CA LYS A 48 13.81 -7.33 5.00
C LYS A 48 14.26 -7.08 6.45
N ARG A 49 13.36 -7.17 7.43
CA ARG A 49 13.62 -6.87 8.84
C ARG A 49 13.35 -8.05 9.74
#